data_AF-A0A954V3V7-F1
#
_entry.id   AF-A0A954V3V7-F1
#
_cell.length_a   1.000
_cell.length_b   1.000
_cell.length_c   1.000
_cell.angle_alpha   90.00
_cell.angle_beta   90.00
_cell.angle_gamma   90.00
#
_symmetry.space_group_name_H-M   'P 1'
#
loop_
_entity.id
_entity.type
_entity.pdbx_description
1 polymer ?
#
loop_
_entity_poly.entity_id
_entity_poly.type
_entity_poly.pdbx_seq_one_letter_code
_entity_poly.pdbx_strand_id
1 'polypeptide(L)'
;VLASTLVPTGAGNTWTQNALSHDHYNFGFTGEGVYDVSLSISGNNSGAGTIAPGPYFDTASFRFVTGNAIAVPEPNSLAALGLAAIGGTLFRRRRLA
;
A
#
# COMPACT_ATOMS: atom_id res chain seq x y z
N VAL A 1 -9.57 -23.72 -2.13
CA VAL A 1 -8.16 -24.18 -2.13
C VAL A 1 -7.40 -23.27 -1.20
N LEU A 2 -6.94 -23.76 -0.05
CA LEU A 2 -6.05 -23.00 0.85
C LEU A 2 -4.61 -23.22 0.37
N ALA A 3 -4.12 -22.36 -0.51
CA ALA A 3 -2.70 -22.33 -0.85
C ALA A 3 -1.96 -21.55 0.25
N SER A 4 -1.86 -22.14 1.44
CA SER A 4 -0.81 -21.78 2.40
C SER A 4 0.49 -22.42 1.92
N THR A 5 1.03 -21.95 0.80
CA THR A 5 2.34 -22.38 0.35
C THR A 5 3.38 -21.73 1.27
N LEU A 6 3.92 -22.50 2.19
CA LEU A 6 5.20 -22.26 2.87
C LEU A 6 6.39 -22.24 1.89
N VAL A 7 6.14 -22.19 0.57
CA VAL A 7 7.19 -22.10 -0.42
C VAL A 7 7.84 -20.73 -0.20
N PRO A 8 9.11 -20.71 0.22
CA PRO A 8 9.79 -19.45 0.47
C PRO A 8 9.67 -18.65 -0.81
N THR A 9 9.25 -17.40 -0.63
CA THR A 9 9.44 -16.39 -1.64
C THR A 9 10.83 -16.57 -2.27
N GLY A 10 10.91 -16.53 -3.60
CA GLY A 10 12.17 -16.57 -4.32
C GLY A 10 13.13 -15.46 -3.84
N ALA A 11 14.35 -15.45 -4.35
CA ALA A 11 15.34 -14.43 -4.02
C ALA A 11 14.71 -13.01 -4.06
N GLY A 12 14.86 -12.25 -2.98
CA GLY A 12 14.29 -10.91 -2.87
C GLY A 12 12.80 -10.86 -2.47
N ASN A 13 12.28 -11.91 -1.82
CA ASN A 13 10.88 -12.00 -1.41
C ASN A 13 9.86 -11.98 -2.56
N THR A 14 10.24 -12.56 -3.71
CA THR A 14 9.39 -12.56 -4.92
C THR A 14 8.56 -13.83 -5.04
N TRP A 15 7.37 -13.74 -5.60
CA TRP A 15 6.52 -14.89 -5.89
C TRP A 15 5.79 -14.68 -7.22
N THR A 16 5.55 -15.76 -7.97
CA THR A 16 4.89 -15.74 -9.28
C THR A 16 3.75 -16.78 -9.34
N GLN A 17 2.67 -16.44 -10.04
CA GLN A 17 1.55 -17.34 -10.31
C GLN A 17 1.20 -17.41 -11.80
N ASN A 18 0.39 -18.41 -12.13
CA ASN A 18 -0.28 -18.46 -13.42
C ASN A 18 -1.30 -17.32 -13.53
N ALA A 19 -1.18 -16.48 -14.56
CA ALA A 19 -2.04 -15.32 -14.78
C ALA A 19 -3.52 -15.65 -15.07
N LEU A 20 -3.85 -16.91 -15.39
CA LEU A 20 -5.21 -17.34 -15.73
C LEU A 20 -5.93 -18.09 -14.60
N SER A 21 -5.32 -18.17 -13.41
CA SER A 21 -5.91 -18.84 -12.25
C SER A 21 -6.50 -17.81 -11.27
N HIS A 22 -7.64 -18.16 -10.65
CA HIS A 22 -8.14 -17.47 -9.46
C HIS A 22 -7.67 -18.23 -8.23
N ASP A 23 -6.64 -17.73 -7.57
CA ASP A 23 -6.09 -18.32 -6.36
C ASP A 23 -5.99 -17.30 -5.22
N HIS A 24 -5.98 -17.81 -3.98
CA HIS A 24 -5.87 -17.00 -2.76
C HIS A 24 -4.60 -17.43 -2.03
N TYR A 25 -3.79 -16.44 -1.63
CA TYR A 25 -2.52 -16.67 -0.95
C TYR A 25 -2.45 -15.87 0.34
N ASN A 26 -1.86 -16.49 1.36
CA ASN A 26 -1.60 -15.85 2.64
C ASN A 26 -0.09 -15.64 2.77
N PHE A 27 0.31 -14.40 3.04
CA PHE A 27 1.70 -14.04 3.30
C PHE A 27 1.84 -13.55 4.74
N GLY A 28 2.91 -13.99 5.41
CA GLY A 28 3.27 -13.51 6.74
C GLY A 28 4.39 -12.48 6.67
N PHE A 29 4.39 -11.53 7.60
CA PHE A 29 5.50 -10.61 7.81
C PHE A 29 6.48 -11.20 8.82
N THR A 30 7.78 -10.95 8.63
CA THR A 30 8.84 -11.49 9.50
C THR A 30 9.03 -10.72 10.80
N GLY A 31 8.37 -9.56 10.94
CA GLY A 31 8.43 -8.72 12.13
C GLY A 31 7.52 -7.51 12.04
N GLU A 32 7.63 -6.65 13.06
CA GLU A 32 7.03 -5.32 13.08
C GLU A 32 7.77 -4.38 12.13
N GLY A 33 7.05 -3.49 11.45
CA GLY A 33 7.64 -2.54 10.51
C GLY A 33 6.67 -2.05 9.44
N VAL A 34 7.21 -1.31 8.48
CA VAL A 34 6.48 -0.85 7.30
C VAL A 34 6.95 -1.65 6.10
N TYR A 35 6.00 -2.26 5.39
CA TYR A 35 6.26 -3.10 4.23
C TYR A 35 5.50 -2.54 3.02
N ASP A 36 6.21 -2.29 1.93
CA ASP A 36 5.61 -1.99 0.64
C ASP A 36 5.58 -3.27 -0.20
N VAL A 37 4.38 -3.78 -0.47
CA VAL A 37 4.16 -4.99 -1.28
C VAL A 37 3.75 -4.56 -2.68
N SER A 38 4.55 -4.93 -3.67
CA SER A 38 4.26 -4.62 -5.08
C SER A 38 3.74 -5.86 -5.80
N LEU A 39 2.61 -5.71 -6.48
CA LEU A 39 2.01 -6.71 -7.35
C LEU A 39 2.19 -6.25 -8.78
N SER A 40 2.95 -7.02 -9.55
CA SER A 40 3.17 -6.77 -10.97
C SER A 40 2.46 -7.81 -11.80
N ILE A 41 1.76 -7.37 -12.85
CA ILE A 41 1.13 -8.23 -13.84
C ILE A 41 1.72 -7.91 -15.21
N SER A 42 1.98 -8.97 -15.98
CA SER A 42 2.42 -8.84 -17.37
C SER A 42 1.81 -9.95 -18.20
N GLY A 43 1.35 -9.64 -19.42
CA GLY A 43 0.79 -10.64 -20.32
C GLY A 43 0.09 -10.02 -21.52
N ASN A 44 -0.40 -10.86 -22.42
CA ASN A 44 -1.26 -10.42 -23.50
C ASN A 44 -2.72 -10.56 -23.03
N ASN A 45 -3.44 -9.45 -22.90
CA ASN A 45 -4.82 -9.44 -22.43
C ASN A 45 -5.81 -9.39 -23.61
N SER A 46 -6.98 -10.00 -23.46
CA SER A 46 -8.03 -10.03 -24.48
C SER A 46 -8.91 -8.76 -24.55
N GLY A 47 -8.64 -7.79 -23.68
CA GLY A 47 -9.51 -6.66 -23.36
C GLY A 47 -10.52 -7.03 -22.28
N ALA A 48 -10.76 -6.09 -21.34
CA ALA A 48 -11.83 -6.16 -20.34
C ALA A 48 -12.10 -4.77 -19.74
N GLY A 49 -13.36 -4.36 -19.67
CA GLY A 49 -13.73 -3.05 -19.15
C GLY A 49 -13.05 -1.91 -19.92
N THR A 50 -12.22 -1.12 -19.23
CA THR A 50 -11.44 -0.01 -19.82
C THR A 50 -10.05 -0.42 -20.33
N ILE A 51 -9.68 -1.69 -20.20
CA ILE A 51 -8.37 -2.20 -20.64
C ILE A 51 -8.48 -2.67 -22.09
N ALA A 52 -7.62 -2.11 -22.95
CA ALA A 52 -7.55 -2.47 -24.36
C ALA A 52 -6.86 -3.83 -24.59
N PRO A 53 -7.24 -4.60 -25.63
CA PRO A 53 -6.55 -5.84 -25.98
C PRO A 53 -5.08 -5.62 -26.36
N GLY A 54 -4.22 -6.59 -26.06
CA GLY A 54 -2.80 -6.58 -26.41
C GLY A 54 -1.86 -6.71 -25.20
N PRO A 55 -0.56 -6.41 -25.38
CA PRO A 55 0.41 -6.44 -24.30
C PRO A 55 -0.01 -5.50 -23.18
N TYR A 56 -0.06 -6.04 -21.96
CA TYR A 56 -0.40 -5.33 -20.74
C TYR A 56 0.71 -5.52 -19.72
N PHE A 57 1.10 -4.42 -19.08
CA PHE A 57 2.01 -4.42 -17.94
C PHE A 57 1.49 -3.39 -16.95
N ASP A 58 1.37 -3.79 -15.69
CA ASP A 58 0.94 -2.90 -14.62
C ASP A 58 1.55 -3.35 -13.29
N THR A 59 1.77 -2.38 -12.40
CA THR A 59 2.29 -2.61 -11.06
C THR A 59 1.51 -1.75 -10.07
N ALA A 60 0.96 -2.39 -9.05
CA ALA A 60 0.32 -1.72 -7.91
C ALA A 60 1.13 -1.99 -6.63
N SER A 61 1.32 -0.95 -5.82
CA SER A 61 2.01 -1.06 -4.52
C SER A 61 1.05 -0.78 -3.38
N PHE A 62 1.11 -1.62 -2.35
CA PHE A 62 0.28 -1.56 -1.15
C PHE A 62 1.18 -1.46 0.07
N ARG A 63 0.90 -0.48 0.94
CA ARG A 63 1.63 -0.29 2.18
C ARG A 63 0.95 -0.99 3.33
N PHE A 64 1.71 -1.82 4.04
CA PHE A 64 1.29 -2.47 5.27
C PHE A 64 2.15 -1.96 6.43
N VAL A 65 1.51 -1.71 7.57
CA VAL A 65 2.17 -1.40 8.83
C VAL A 65 1.86 -2.53 9.80
N THR A 66 2.89 -3.20 10.30
CA THR A 66 2.79 -4.28 11.29
C THR A 66 3.39 -3.84 12.62
N GLY A 67 2.77 -4.23 13.72
CA GLY A 67 3.18 -3.79 15.06
C GLY A 67 2.54 -2.47 15.49
N ASN A 68 3.21 -1.73 16.38
CA ASN A 68 2.70 -0.46 16.88
C ASN A 68 2.81 0.64 15.82
N ALA A 69 1.75 0.80 15.03
CA ALA A 69 1.61 1.90 14.10
C ALA A 69 1.57 3.21 14.89
N ILE A 70 2.69 3.94 14.96
CA ILE A 70 2.62 5.39 15.08
C ILE A 70 1.82 5.80 13.84
N ALA A 71 0.52 6.02 14.04
CA ALA A 71 -0.47 6.14 12.98
C ALA A 71 0.10 6.98 11.85
N VAL A 72 0.17 6.41 10.64
CA VAL A 72 0.39 7.21 9.43
C VAL A 72 -0.62 8.35 9.54
N PRO A 73 -0.18 9.61 9.74
CA PRO A 73 -1.14 10.67 9.98
C PRO A 73 -2.04 10.74 8.75
N GLU A 74 -3.33 10.48 8.93
CA GLU A 74 -4.26 10.66 7.83
C GLU A 74 -4.10 12.09 7.33
N PRO A 75 -4.19 12.37 6.02
CA PRO A 75 -3.92 13.70 5.47
C PRO A 75 -4.63 14.83 6.24
N ASN A 76 -5.84 14.54 6.75
CA ASN A 76 -6.65 15.45 7.54
C ASN A 76 -6.05 15.80 8.92
N SER A 77 -5.33 14.87 9.55
CA SER A 77 -4.69 15.08 10.85
C SER A 77 -3.48 16.01 10.77
N LEU A 78 -2.70 15.93 9.69
CA LEU A 78 -1.65 16.92 9.36
C LEU A 78 -2.24 18.30 9.08
N ALA A 79 -3.31 18.35 8.29
CA ALA A 79 -4.01 19.61 8.01
C ALA A 79 -4.57 20.26 9.30
N ALA A 80 -5.15 19.47 10.20
CA ALA A 80 -5.67 19.95 11.49
C ALA A 80 -4.57 20.50 12.40
N LEU A 81 -3.41 19.85 12.47
CA LEU A 81 -2.24 20.36 13.18
C LEU A 81 -1.74 21.69 12.61
N GLY A 82 -1.68 21.79 11.28
CA GLY A 82 -1.33 23.03 10.60
C GLY A 82 -2.30 24.18 10.93
N LEU A 83 -3.60 23.92 10.87
CA LEU A 83 -4.65 24.88 11.22
C LEU A 83 -4.57 25.30 12.69
N ALA A 84 -4.32 24.38 13.61
CA ALA A 84 -4.18 24.68 15.03
C ALA A 84 -2.95 25.57 15.32
N ALA A 85 -1.82 25.33 14.64
CA ALA A 85 -0.62 26.14 14.77
C ALA A 85 -0.84 27.58 14.24
N ILE A 86 -1.51 27.72 13.09
CA ILE A 86 -1.86 29.02 12.53
C ILE A 86 -2.85 29.76 13.44
N GLY A 87 -3.90 29.08 13.91
CA GLY A 87 -4.87 29.64 14.85
C GLY A 87 -4.21 30.12 16.15
N GLY A 88 -3.32 29.30 16.73
CA GLY A 88 -2.60 29.64 17.97
C GLY A 88 -1.66 30.84 17.82
N THR A 89 -0.95 30.96 16.70
CA THR A 89 -0.08 32.12 16.44
C THR A 89 -0.89 33.40 16.24
N LEU A 90 -2.03 33.34 15.55
CA LEU A 90 -2.95 34.48 15.40
C LEU A 90 -3.56 34.91 16.74
N PHE A 91 -4.01 33.95 17.57
CA PHE A 91 -4.57 34.25 18.89
C PHE A 91 -3.54 34.88 19.83
N ARG A 92 -2.28 34.42 19.78
CA ARG A 92 -1.19 34.97 20.61
C ARG A 92 -0.83 36.40 20.20
N ARG A 93 -0.84 36.73 18.90
CA ARG A 93 -0.58 38.10 18.41
C ARG A 93 -1.67 39.09 18.86
N ARG A 94 -2.93 38.64 18.96
CA ARG A 94 -4.05 39.49 19.43
C ARG A 94 -4.06 39.75 20.95
N ARG A 95 -3.28 38.99 21.73
CA ARG A 95 -3.12 39.24 23.18
C ARG A 95 -1.93 40.15 23.53
N LEU A 96 -1.04 40.40 22.57
CA LEU A 96 0.18 41.21 22.76
C LEU A 96 0.08 42.59 22.09
N ALA A 97 -1.06 42.89 21.46
CA ALA A 97 -1.44 44.20 20.93
C ALA A 97 -2.61 44.74 21.76
#